data_AF-A0A1G1GTF0-F1
#
_entry.id   AF-A0A1G1GTF0-F1
#
_cell.length_a   1.000
_cell.length_b   1.000
_cell.length_c   1.000
_cell.angle_alpha   90.00
_cell.angle_beta   90.00
_cell.angle_gamma   90.00
#
_symmetry.space_group_name_H-M   'P 1'
#
loop_
_entity.id
_entity.type
_entity.pdbx_description
1 polymer ?
#
loop_
_entity_poly.entity_id
_entity_poly.type
_entity_poly.pdbx_seq_one_letter_code
_entity_poly.pdbx_strand_id
1 'polypeptide(L)'
;MTKKSSEGFCEMCGHYVSVRQKAHIVAEGKKTGGNLLMLCPSCHIMFDTHIKPKVFTALKKAGINLPYSWEKSIYHQAAEASQKAMEKKK
;
A
#
# COMPACT_ATOMS: atom_id res chain seq x y z
N MET A 1 8.37 15.86 25.31
CA MET A 1 7.98 15.28 23.99
C MET A 1 6.49 14.98 24.04
N THR A 2 5.66 15.82 23.42
CA THR A 2 4.21 15.59 23.32
C THR A 2 3.97 14.33 22.48
N LYS A 3 3.28 13.33 23.06
CA LYS A 3 2.81 12.16 22.31
C LYS A 3 1.90 12.67 21.19
N LYS A 4 2.41 12.80 19.96
CA LYS A 4 1.55 12.98 18.78
C LYS A 4 0.64 11.76 18.73
N SER A 5 -0.67 11.95 18.97
CA SER A 5 -1.62 10.87 18.83
C SER A 5 -1.56 10.38 17.38
N SER A 6 -1.47 9.07 17.21
CA SER A 6 -1.41 8.44 15.89
C SER A 6 -2.76 8.39 15.17
N GLU A 7 -3.78 9.03 15.77
CA GLU A 7 -5.17 9.04 15.38
C GLU A 7 -5.56 10.43 14.85
N GLY A 8 -6.56 10.48 13.98
CA GLY A 8 -7.10 11.71 13.42
C GLY A 8 -7.26 11.67 11.91
N PHE A 9 -7.51 12.83 11.32
CA PHE A 9 -7.72 12.95 9.88
C PHE A 9 -6.42 12.78 9.10
N CYS A 10 -6.45 11.94 8.08
CA CYS A 10 -5.40 11.75 7.09
C CYS A 10 -5.14 13.06 6.35
N GLU A 11 -3.88 13.49 6.25
CA GLU A 11 -3.51 14.77 5.62
C GLU A 11 -3.70 14.78 4.09
N MET A 12 -3.72 13.62 3.43
CA MET A 12 -3.92 13.54 1.98
C MET A 12 -5.38 13.43 1.55
N CYS A 13 -6.22 12.70 2.31
CA CYS A 13 -7.59 12.41 1.90
C CYS A 13 -8.67 12.86 2.88
N GLY A 14 -8.30 13.37 4.06
CA GLY A 14 -9.25 13.83 5.07
C GLY A 14 -10.02 12.71 5.78
N HIS A 15 -9.75 11.42 5.50
CA HIS A 15 -10.41 10.32 6.19
C HIS A 15 -9.91 10.19 7.64
N TYR A 16 -10.83 10.07 8.61
CA TYR A 16 -10.46 9.83 10.00
C TYR A 16 -9.92 8.41 10.17
N VAL A 17 -8.74 8.27 10.78
CA VAL A 17 -8.18 6.97 11.14
C VAL A 17 -7.94 6.86 12.64
N SER A 18 -8.37 5.73 13.20
CA SER A 18 -8.21 5.38 14.61
C SER A 18 -6.88 4.69 14.95
N VAL A 19 -6.02 4.44 13.96
CA VAL A 19 -4.75 3.69 14.12
C VAL A 19 -3.65 4.38 13.30
N ARG A 20 -2.36 4.15 13.65
CA ARG A 20 -1.07 4.63 13.05
C ARG A 20 -0.96 4.60 11.52
N GLN A 21 -1.87 5.28 10.84
CA GLN A 21 -1.99 5.38 9.40
C GLN A 21 -2.29 6.82 8.96
N LYS A 22 -2.29 7.76 9.93
CA LYS A 22 -2.54 9.19 9.68
C LYS A 22 -1.42 9.83 8.85
N ALA A 23 -0.20 9.32 8.97
CA ALA A 23 0.98 9.90 8.35
C ALA A 23 1.54 8.98 7.27
N HIS A 24 1.73 9.55 6.08
CA HIS A 24 2.47 8.97 4.97
C HIS A 24 3.97 9.09 5.23
N ILE A 25 4.43 8.49 6.32
CA ILE A 25 5.83 8.55 6.71
C ILE A 25 6.59 7.63 5.75
N VAL A 26 7.43 8.23 4.90
CA VAL A 26 8.60 7.55 4.35
C VAL A 26 9.47 7.24 5.56
N ALA A 27 9.55 5.98 5.97
CA ALA A 27 10.27 5.60 7.18
C ALA A 27 11.77 5.93 7.06
N GLU A 28 12.17 7.14 7.45
CA GLU A 28 13.56 7.47 7.75
C GLU A 28 13.95 6.85 9.09
N GLY A 29 14.65 5.72 9.06
CA GLY A 29 15.43 5.27 10.21
C GLY A 29 15.46 3.76 10.51
N LYS A 30 16.63 3.16 10.25
CA LYS A 30 17.28 2.05 10.96
C LYS A 30 16.43 0.82 11.32
N LYS A 31 15.81 0.15 10.35
CA LYS A 31 15.61 -1.31 10.35
C LYS A 31 15.62 -1.83 8.92
N THR A 32 16.82 -2.00 8.35
CA THR A 32 17.18 -2.92 7.25
C THR A 32 16.05 -3.37 6.31
N GLY A 33 15.32 -2.42 5.72
CA GLY A 33 14.16 -2.65 4.87
C GLY A 33 13.79 -1.34 4.22
N GLY A 34 13.62 -1.35 2.89
CA GLY A 34 13.52 -0.15 2.06
C GLY A 34 12.45 0.85 2.49
N ASN A 35 12.55 2.05 1.93
CA ASN A 35 11.60 3.16 2.12
C ASN A 35 10.14 2.66 2.08
N LEU A 36 9.53 2.51 3.25
CA LEU A 36 8.14 2.09 3.37
C LEU A 36 7.23 3.30 3.21
N LEU A 37 6.24 3.19 2.32
CA LEU A 37 5.16 4.15 2.19
C LEU A 37 3.94 3.63 2.96
N MET A 38 3.70 4.18 4.15
CA MET A 38 2.50 3.87 4.93
C MET A 38 1.32 4.68 4.40
N LEU A 39 0.22 4.05 4.04
CA LEU A 39 -1.01 4.72 3.56
C LEU A 39 -2.17 4.46 4.53
N CYS A 40 -3.08 5.43 4.69
CA CYS A 40 -4.37 5.17 5.32
C CYS A 40 -5.22 4.22 4.46
N PRO A 41 -6.27 3.56 5.00
CA PRO A 41 -7.02 2.55 4.25
C PRO A 41 -7.60 3.10 2.94
N SER A 42 -8.12 4.33 2.99
CA SER A 42 -8.64 5.02 1.80
C SER A 42 -7.53 5.33 0.78
N CYS A 43 -6.41 5.91 1.22
CA CYS A 43 -5.27 6.21 0.34
C CYS A 43 -4.66 4.92 -0.24
N HIS A 44 -4.62 3.84 0.52
CA HIS A 44 -4.14 2.54 0.08
C HIS A 44 -5.00 1.97 -1.05
N ILE A 45 -6.32 2.00 -0.88
CA ILE A 45 -7.26 1.57 -1.93
C ILE A 45 -7.04 2.41 -3.18
N MET A 46 -7.07 3.74 -3.07
CA MET A 46 -6.89 4.64 -4.21
C MET A 46 -5.55 4.43 -4.91
N PHE A 47 -4.49 4.22 -4.15
CA PHE A 47 -3.17 3.95 -4.69
C PHE A 47 -3.19 2.66 -5.51
N ASP A 48 -3.67 1.56 -4.95
CA ASP A 48 -3.58 0.27 -5.63
C ASP A 48 -4.58 0.11 -6.79
N THR A 49 -5.78 0.71 -6.70
CA THR A 49 -6.80 0.61 -7.75
C THR A 49 -6.59 1.58 -8.90
N HIS A 50 -6.05 2.78 -8.64
CA HIS A 50 -6.00 3.85 -9.65
C HIS A 50 -4.59 4.33 -9.97
N ILE A 51 -3.73 4.50 -8.97
CA ILE A 51 -2.40 5.11 -9.18
C ILE A 51 -1.41 4.06 -9.68
N LYS A 52 -1.25 2.94 -8.96
CA LYS A 52 -0.30 1.87 -9.26
C LYS A 52 -0.45 1.31 -10.68
N PRO A 53 -1.66 1.06 -11.24
CA PRO A 53 -1.79 0.60 -12.63
C PRO A 53 -1.30 1.61 -13.67
N LYS A 54 -1.52 2.91 -13.41
CA LYS A 54 -1.04 4.00 -14.28
C LYS A 54 0.47 4.12 -14.21
N VAL A 55 1.05 4.06 -13.00
CA VAL A 55 2.50 4.08 -12.79
C VAL A 55 3.15 2.86 -13.43
N PHE A 56 2.59 1.66 -13.22
CA PHE A 56 3.07 0.43 -13.86
C PHE A 56 3.10 0.57 -15.38
N THR A 57 2.02 1.07 -15.98
CA THR A 57 1.94 1.28 -17.44
C THR A 57 2.99 2.27 -17.93
N ALA A 58 3.18 3.38 -17.21
CA ALA A 58 4.18 4.39 -17.57
C ALA A 58 5.62 3.85 -17.48
N LEU A 59 5.94 3.15 -16.39
CA LEU A 59 7.26 2.56 -16.17
C LEU A 59 7.55 1.42 -17.17
N LYS A 60 6.55 0.60 -17.50
CA LYS A 60 6.67 -0.43 -18.54
C LYS A 60 6.92 0.18 -19.93
N LYS A 61 6.24 1.28 -20.26
CA LYS A 61 6.50 2.05 -21.50
C LYS A 61 7.92 2.64 -21.54
N ALA A 62 8.48 2.97 -20.38
CA ALA A 62 9.86 3.43 -20.24
C ALA A 62 10.90 2.28 -20.26
N GLY A 63 10.47 1.02 -20.47
CA GLY A 63 11.37 -0.13 -20.52
C GLY A 63 11.89 -0.60 -19.16
N ILE A 64 11.29 -0.15 -18.06
CA ILE A 64 11.70 -0.53 -16.70
C ILE A 64 11.11 -1.90 -16.37
N ASN A 65 11.98 -2.83 -15.95
CA ASN A 65 11.55 -4.14 -15.45
C ASN A 65 11.04 -4.00 -14.02
N LEU A 66 9.77 -4.32 -13.79
CA LEU A 66 9.10 -4.16 -12.50
C LEU A 66 8.92 -5.51 -11.81
N PRO A 67 8.87 -5.55 -10.47
CA PRO A 67 8.59 -6.78 -9.74
C PRO A 67 7.23 -7.37 -10.13
N TYR A 68 7.12 -8.70 -10.15
CA TYR A 68 5.88 -9.41 -10.45
C TYR A 68 4.67 -8.94 -9.61
N SER A 69 4.91 -8.52 -8.37
CA SER A 69 3.88 -7.99 -7.46
C SER A 69 3.21 -6.69 -7.96
N TRP A 70 3.76 -6.03 -8.98
CA TRP A 70 3.19 -4.85 -9.62
C TRP A 70 2.31 -5.16 -10.82
N GLU A 71 2.35 -6.39 -11.34
CA GLU A 71 1.48 -6.83 -12.45
C GLU A 71 0.05 -7.08 -11.99
N LYS A 72 -0.14 -7.37 -10.69
CA LYS A 72 -1.44 -7.72 -10.09
C LYS A 72 -1.86 -6.68 -9.05
N SER A 73 -3.16 -6.37 -9.01
CA SER A 73 -3.75 -5.58 -7.93
C SER A 73 -3.79 -6.38 -6.62
N ILE A 74 -3.90 -5.69 -5.49
CA ILE A 74 -4.07 -6.28 -4.15
C ILE A 74 -5.30 -7.17 -4.09
N TYR A 75 -6.37 -6.83 -4.82
CA TYR A 75 -7.60 -7.63 -4.84
C TYR A 75 -7.39 -8.94 -5.57
N HIS A 76 -6.67 -8.92 -6.69
CA HIS A 76 -6.31 -10.13 -7.40
C HIS A 76 -5.38 -11.02 -6.56
N GLN A 77 -4.40 -10.42 -5.88
CA GLN A 77 -3.51 -11.15 -4.96
C GLN A 77 -4.28 -11.74 -3.78
N ALA A 78 -5.23 -11.00 -3.19
CA ALA A 78 -6.06 -11.46 -2.09
C ALA A 78 -7.01 -12.59 -2.51
N ALA A 79 -7.59 -12.52 -3.72
CA ALA A 79 -8.42 -13.58 -4.27
C ALA A 79 -7.62 -14.87 -4.49
N GLU A 80 -6.45 -14.80 -5.12
CA GLU A 80 -5.56 -15.95 -5.33
C GLU A 80 -5.10 -16.57 -4.00
N ALA A 81 -4.77 -15.74 -3.00
CA ALA A 81 -4.39 -16.21 -1.67
C ALA A 81 -5.54 -16.93 -0.97
N SER A 82 -6.75 -16.38 -1.07
CA SER A 82 -7.96 -16.97 -0.48
C SER A 82 -8.30 -18.31 -1.12
N GLN A 83 -8.22 -18.41 -2.45
CA GLN A 83 -8.44 -19.66 -3.19
C GLN A 83 -7.43 -20.73 -2.78
N LYS A 84 -6.13 -20.41 -2.76
CA LYS A 84 -5.07 -21.34 -2.33
C LYS A 84 -5.26 -21.82 -0.89
N ALA A 85 -5.76 -20.96 0.00
CA ALA A 85 -6.03 -21.33 1.39
C ALA A 85 -7.21 -22.32 1.50
N MET A 86 -8.22 -22.22 0.63
CA MET A 86 -9.31 -23.19 0.56
C MET A 86 -8.85 -24.54 0.01
N GLU A 87 -8.03 -24.53 -1.04
CA GLU A 87 -7.49 -25.77 -1.65
C GLU A 87 -6.62 -26.56 -0.68
N LYS A 88 -5.83 -25.90 0.18
CA LYS A 88 -5.00 -26.56 1.22
C LYS A 88 -5.79 -27.19 2.36
N LYS A 89 -7.06 -26.82 2.55
CA LYS A 89 -7.94 -27.38 3.59
C LYS A 89 -8.71 -28.61 3.12
N LYS A 90 -8.58 -28.97 1.85
CA LYS A 90 -9.26 -30.10 1.21
C LYS A 90 -8.29 -31.27 1.05
#